data_AF-A0A8K0RTC0-F1
#
_entry.id   AF-A0A8K0RTC0-F1
#
_cell.length_a   1.000
_cell.length_b   1.000
_cell.length_c   1.000
_cell.angle_alpha   90.00
_cell.angle_beta   90.00
_cell.angle_gamma   90.00
#
_symmetry.space_group_name_H-M   'P 1'
#
loop_
_entity.id
_entity.type
_entity.pdbx_description
1 polymer ?
#
loop_
_entity_poly.entity_id
_entity_poly.type
_entity_poly.pdbx_seq_one_letter_code
_entity_poly.pdbx_strand_id
1 'polypeptide(L)'
;MFNWDKLLSPKPSLDVPALETVDLNDKEMEKRIVRKQDLRIMPWVCITYLLNYLDRVNLGNARTLNNDSPEHNIVQQLNLTGQKYNVAVALFFVPYVLMEFPSNILLKYFSPSKWIARIMVSWGIVTICTAAVSTYAGLLIVRIFLGLAEAGFFPGIMMYLCFWYKPEERATRMAIFASSVAVAGAFGGILATGISFLNGKAGLAGWQWLFVLEGIPAVIVGILVWFFLPDYPQTVSWLSPEERAFAVKRLGPYAPSMNDKHWDSKVAKQTVIDPFFWLFAIAYFLMTNSLNAFGYFAPSIVASLGFEGYKAQLLTVPPNVFALFIIVGNCLHSDKTKERSKHVIGGLTFVSVGYLLLAVVKHWGVRYFAVCIIACTNAAVLPFVAHRTATVRGSTATALATGGMIAIANTGGITAPFLFPSSTGPMYSMGNWTVFAFLIVAACITGYVWYVFGNHSGYRTGDATETGNFEVLDVGDKDPNQVMDQAMENERAKDKLKDIDMA
;
A
#
# COMPACT_ATOMS: atom_id res chain seq x y z
N MET A 1 20.39 37.75 -3.01
CA MET A 1 21.06 36.59 -2.37
C MET A 1 20.00 35.80 -1.63
N PHE A 2 19.56 34.68 -2.21
CA PHE A 2 18.52 33.82 -1.62
C PHE A 2 19.13 33.17 -0.37
N ASN A 3 18.60 33.49 0.81
CA ASN A 3 19.18 33.05 2.09
C ASN A 3 18.74 31.62 2.38
N TRP A 4 19.57 30.65 1.97
CA TRP A 4 19.36 29.21 2.14
C TRP A 4 19.19 28.79 3.62
N ASP A 5 19.72 29.58 4.57
CA ASP A 5 19.62 29.30 6.01
C ASP A 5 18.22 29.54 6.60
N LYS A 6 17.32 30.24 5.89
CA LYS A 6 15.91 30.36 6.30
C LYS A 6 15.04 29.18 5.84
N LEU A 7 15.49 28.40 4.86
CA LEU A 7 14.76 27.22 4.35
C LEU A 7 15.08 25.97 5.16
N LEU A 8 16.28 25.93 5.75
CA LEU A 8 16.69 24.94 6.75
C LEU A 8 16.25 25.45 8.12
N SER A 9 15.05 25.06 8.54
CA SER A 9 14.46 25.41 9.84
C SER A 9 15.47 25.32 11.00
N PRO A 10 15.39 26.20 12.01
CA PRO A 10 16.23 26.10 13.21
C PRO A 10 16.07 24.70 13.82
N LYS A 11 17.18 24.11 14.29
CA LYS A 11 17.16 22.83 15.00
C LYS A 11 16.11 22.93 16.11
N PRO A 12 15.00 22.18 16.03
CA PRO A 12 13.97 22.21 17.05
C PRO A 12 14.58 21.69 18.34
N SER A 13 14.44 22.44 19.43
CA SER A 13 14.82 21.97 20.76
C SER A 13 14.07 20.67 21.04
N LEU A 14 14.81 19.64 21.46
CA LEU A 14 14.23 18.39 21.98
C LEU A 14 13.48 18.62 23.30
N ASP A 15 13.74 19.76 23.94
CA ASP A 15 12.93 20.27 25.04
C ASP A 15 11.59 20.72 24.48
N VAL A 16 10.59 19.85 24.63
CA VAL A 16 9.17 20.18 24.44
C VAL A 16 8.69 20.74 25.78
N PRO A 17 8.73 22.06 26.01
CA PRO A 17 8.44 22.64 27.30
C PRO A 17 6.90 22.69 27.41
N ALA A 18 6.30 21.60 27.91
CA ALA A 18 4.89 21.50 28.36
C ALA A 18 4.31 20.06 28.37
N LEU A 19 5.08 18.99 28.12
CA LEU A 19 4.51 17.63 28.06
C LEU A 19 3.61 17.27 29.28
N GLU A 20 3.95 17.77 30.47
CA GLU A 20 3.17 17.54 31.69
C GLU A 20 1.86 18.35 31.76
N THR A 21 1.82 19.57 31.20
CA THR A 21 0.69 20.51 31.35
C THR A 21 -0.37 20.40 30.24
N VAL A 22 -0.16 19.56 29.23
CA VAL A 22 -1.13 19.40 28.14
C VAL A 22 -2.36 18.59 28.58
N ASP A 23 -3.55 19.19 28.47
CA ASP A 23 -4.84 18.53 28.59
C ASP A 23 -5.20 17.78 27.30
N LEU A 24 -5.23 16.44 27.36
CA LEU A 24 -5.56 15.58 26.22
C LEU A 24 -7.07 15.55 25.90
N ASN A 25 -7.92 16.11 26.76
CA ASN A 25 -9.37 16.15 26.56
C ASN A 25 -9.83 17.30 25.64
N ASP A 26 -8.92 18.20 25.25
CA ASP A 26 -9.23 19.29 24.31
C ASP A 26 -9.44 18.75 22.89
N LYS A 27 -10.69 18.38 22.60
CA LYS A 27 -11.12 17.88 21.28
C LYS A 27 -10.99 18.92 20.17
N GLU A 28 -11.02 20.22 20.47
CA GLU A 28 -10.90 21.27 19.46
C GLU A 28 -9.43 21.47 19.07
N MET A 29 -8.51 21.43 20.05
CA MET A 29 -7.07 21.40 19.78
C MET A 29 -6.69 20.16 18.96
N GLU A 30 -7.22 18.98 19.31
CA GLU A 30 -6.97 17.75 18.56
C GLU A 30 -7.41 17.87 17.09
N LYS A 31 -8.66 18.26 16.83
CA LYS A 31 -9.17 18.43 15.45
C LYS A 31 -8.32 19.43 14.66
N ARG A 32 -7.91 20.53 15.30
CA ARG A 32 -7.07 21.56 14.66
C ARG A 32 -5.70 21.02 14.26
N ILE A 33 -5.04 20.28 15.16
CA ILE A 33 -3.73 19.67 14.91
C ILE A 33 -3.83 18.63 13.79
N VAL A 34 -4.81 17.73 13.88
CA VAL A 34 -5.04 16.67 12.90
C VAL A 34 -5.31 17.27 11.51
N ARG A 35 -6.14 18.32 11.41
CA ARG A 35 -6.37 19.02 10.14
C ARG A 35 -5.10 19.66 9.57
N LYS A 36 -4.25 20.26 10.41
CA LYS A 36 -2.96 20.82 9.97
C LYS A 36 -2.01 19.72 9.48
N GLN A 37 -1.99 18.57 10.16
CA GLN A 37 -1.21 17.39 9.76
C GLN A 37 -1.71 16.88 8.41
N ASP A 38 -3.02 16.67 8.25
CA ASP A 38 -3.61 16.16 7.02
C ASP A 38 -3.30 17.03 5.81
N LEU A 39 -3.47 18.35 5.92
CA LEU A 39 -3.20 19.29 4.83
C LEU A 39 -1.73 19.32 4.40
N ARG A 40 -0.81 18.90 5.26
CA ARG A 40 0.63 18.94 4.99
C ARG A 40 1.22 17.59 4.65
N ILE A 41 0.64 16.49 5.13
CA ILE A 41 1.19 15.14 4.98
C ILE A 41 0.46 14.37 3.89
N MET A 42 -0.88 14.37 3.92
CA MET A 42 -1.66 13.53 3.01
C MET A 42 -1.46 13.87 1.53
N PRO A 43 -1.34 15.14 1.10
CA PRO A 43 -1.03 15.44 -0.31
C PRO A 43 0.27 14.79 -0.79
N TRP A 44 1.34 14.82 0.02
CA TRP A 44 2.61 14.17 -0.31
C TRP A 44 2.47 12.65 -0.32
N VAL A 45 1.81 12.09 0.68
CA VAL A 45 1.58 10.64 0.77
C VAL A 45 0.76 10.13 -0.44
N CYS A 46 -0.23 10.88 -0.91
CA CYS A 46 -1.04 10.53 -2.09
C CYS A 46 -0.25 10.68 -3.39
N ILE A 47 0.44 11.81 -3.62
CA ILE A 47 1.15 12.05 -4.89
C ILE A 47 2.32 11.08 -5.07
N THR A 48 3.06 10.80 -3.99
CA THR A 48 4.21 9.89 -4.04
C THR A 48 3.76 8.46 -4.35
N TYR A 49 2.62 8.02 -3.82
CA TYR A 49 2.08 6.70 -4.12
C TYR A 49 1.38 6.60 -5.47
N LEU A 50 0.75 7.68 -5.92
CA LEU A 50 0.25 7.78 -7.29
C LEU A 50 1.39 7.54 -8.29
N LEU A 51 2.51 8.24 -8.12
CA LEU A 51 3.70 8.07 -8.97
C LEU A 51 4.30 6.67 -8.85
N ASN A 52 4.37 6.14 -7.64
CA ASN A 52 4.88 4.80 -7.39
C ASN A 52 4.04 3.72 -8.12
N TYR A 53 2.71 3.83 -8.08
CA TYR A 53 1.86 2.85 -8.73
C TYR A 53 1.85 2.99 -10.26
N LEU A 54 1.97 4.22 -10.79
CA LEU A 54 2.17 4.45 -12.23
C LEU A 54 3.39 3.67 -12.76
N ASP A 55 4.57 3.89 -12.16
CA ASP A 55 5.81 3.21 -12.54
C ASP A 55 5.67 1.68 -12.43
N ARG A 56 4.93 1.19 -11.43
CA ARG A 56 4.76 -0.25 -11.20
C ARG A 56 4.02 -0.94 -12.34
N VAL A 57 2.93 -0.34 -12.83
CA VAL A 57 2.11 -0.90 -13.91
C VAL A 57 2.60 -0.49 -15.31
N ASN A 58 3.57 0.42 -15.39
CA ASN A 58 4.12 0.97 -16.62
C ASN A 58 4.55 -0.13 -17.62
N LEU A 59 5.17 -1.23 -17.15
CA LEU A 59 5.54 -2.34 -18.05
C LEU A 59 4.35 -3.02 -18.74
N GLY A 60 3.18 -3.05 -18.08
CA GLY A 60 1.93 -3.55 -18.65
C GLY A 60 1.41 -2.64 -19.77
N ASN A 61 1.47 -1.33 -19.53
CA ASN A 61 1.11 -0.31 -20.53
C ASN A 61 2.08 -0.34 -21.72
N ALA A 62 3.38 -0.30 -21.46
CA ALA A 62 4.45 -0.36 -22.47
C ALA A 62 4.32 -1.57 -23.41
N ARG A 63 3.89 -2.73 -22.90
CA ARG A 63 3.67 -3.95 -23.70
C ARG A 63 2.63 -3.74 -24.80
N THR A 64 1.57 -2.99 -24.51
CA THR A 64 0.42 -2.78 -25.40
C THR A 64 0.41 -1.42 -26.07
N LEU A 65 1.32 -0.53 -25.67
CA LEU A 65 1.46 0.79 -26.24
C LEU A 65 1.92 0.67 -27.70
N ASN A 66 1.27 1.46 -28.56
CA ASN A 66 1.48 1.46 -30.01
C ASN A 66 1.46 0.05 -30.62
N ASN A 67 0.51 -0.81 -30.19
CA ASN A 67 0.33 -2.15 -30.74
C ASN A 67 -0.01 -2.17 -32.25
N ASP A 68 -0.44 -1.03 -32.79
CA ASP A 68 -0.64 -0.73 -34.20
C ASP A 68 0.65 -0.47 -34.98
N SER A 69 1.78 -0.20 -34.29
CA SER A 69 3.10 0.06 -34.88
C SER A 69 4.13 -0.96 -34.36
N PRO A 70 4.23 -2.15 -34.99
CA PRO A 70 5.00 -3.27 -34.45
C PRO A 70 6.49 -2.95 -34.24
N GLU A 71 7.09 -2.19 -35.16
CA GLU A 71 8.50 -1.79 -35.14
C GLU A 71 8.91 -0.96 -33.90
N HIS A 72 7.94 -0.26 -33.31
CA HIS A 72 8.14 0.57 -32.13
C HIS A 72 7.60 -0.07 -30.84
N ASN A 73 7.21 -1.35 -30.88
CA ASN A 73 6.70 -2.05 -29.70
C ASN A 73 7.84 -2.72 -28.92
N ILE A 74 7.84 -2.57 -27.59
CA ILE A 74 8.86 -3.14 -26.68
C ILE A 74 8.99 -4.67 -26.82
N VAL A 75 7.90 -5.38 -27.12
CA VAL A 75 7.89 -6.83 -27.28
C VAL A 75 8.72 -7.25 -28.49
N GLN A 76 8.65 -6.50 -29.59
CA GLN A 76 9.41 -6.80 -30.80
C GLN A 76 10.86 -6.33 -30.67
N GLN A 77 11.08 -5.10 -30.23
CA GLN A 77 12.42 -4.51 -30.11
C GLN A 77 13.34 -5.29 -29.15
N LEU A 78 12.79 -5.84 -28.06
CA LEU A 78 13.55 -6.62 -27.08
C LEU A 78 13.38 -8.14 -27.23
N ASN A 79 12.67 -8.60 -28.28
CA ASN A 79 12.35 -10.00 -28.53
C ASN A 79 11.79 -10.73 -27.29
N LEU A 80 10.72 -10.15 -26.71
CA LEU A 80 10.05 -10.64 -25.50
C LEU A 80 9.07 -11.78 -25.83
N THR A 81 9.59 -12.84 -26.45
CA THR A 81 8.84 -14.03 -26.83
C THR A 81 8.70 -15.04 -25.69
N GLY A 82 7.63 -15.84 -25.71
CA GLY A 82 7.36 -16.87 -24.72
C GLY A 82 7.24 -16.33 -23.30
N GLN A 83 8.09 -16.83 -22.38
CA GLN A 83 8.08 -16.47 -20.96
C GLN A 83 8.97 -15.26 -20.62
N LYS A 84 9.70 -14.68 -21.59
CA LYS A 84 10.66 -13.60 -21.34
C LYS A 84 10.01 -12.36 -20.70
N TYR A 85 8.82 -11.97 -21.16
CA TYR A 85 8.07 -10.87 -20.54
C TYR A 85 7.73 -11.17 -19.07
N ASN A 86 7.23 -12.39 -18.81
CA ASN A 86 6.82 -12.81 -17.47
C ASN A 86 8.01 -12.86 -16.51
N VAL A 87 9.17 -13.33 -16.97
CA VAL A 87 10.43 -13.31 -16.21
C VAL A 87 10.85 -11.88 -15.91
N ALA A 88 10.77 -10.95 -16.86
CA ALA A 88 11.11 -9.55 -16.63
C ALA A 88 10.21 -8.88 -15.58
N VAL A 89 8.90 -9.19 -15.57
CA VAL A 89 7.98 -8.71 -14.53
C VAL A 89 8.33 -9.34 -13.17
N ALA A 90 8.52 -10.65 -13.11
CA ALA A 90 8.79 -11.37 -11.87
C ALA A 90 10.14 -10.96 -11.22
N LEU A 91 11.16 -10.67 -12.03
CA LEU A 91 12.51 -10.35 -11.55
C LEU A 91 12.59 -9.02 -10.79
N PHE A 92 11.64 -8.11 -10.99
CA PHE A 92 11.49 -6.92 -10.15
C PHE A 92 11.18 -7.28 -8.69
N PHE A 93 10.33 -8.27 -8.46
CA PHE A 93 9.84 -8.62 -7.12
C PHE A 93 10.89 -9.33 -6.25
N VAL A 94 11.87 -10.00 -6.86
CA VAL A 94 12.92 -10.72 -6.12
C VAL A 94 13.75 -9.78 -5.21
N PRO A 95 14.46 -8.76 -5.74
CA PRO A 95 15.17 -7.81 -4.89
C PRO A 95 14.22 -6.95 -4.06
N TYR A 96 13.01 -6.66 -4.57
CA TYR A 96 12.01 -5.87 -3.85
C TYR A 96 11.65 -6.53 -2.50
N VAL A 97 11.21 -7.79 -2.52
CA VAL A 97 10.82 -8.53 -1.31
C VAL A 97 11.99 -8.71 -0.35
N LEU A 98 13.19 -9.02 -0.87
CA LEU A 98 14.38 -9.20 -0.03
C LEU A 98 14.79 -7.91 0.69
N MET A 99 14.61 -6.76 0.03
CA MET A 99 15.08 -5.47 0.54
C MET A 99 13.99 -4.67 1.27
N GLU A 100 12.72 -5.08 1.21
CA GLU A 100 11.63 -4.42 1.94
C GLU A 100 11.90 -4.36 3.45
N PHE A 101 12.29 -5.49 4.05
CA PHE A 101 12.60 -5.53 5.49
C PHE A 101 13.82 -4.67 5.86
N PRO A 102 15.00 -4.85 5.24
CA PRO A 102 16.15 -3.98 5.49
C PRO A 102 15.84 -2.49 5.28
N SER A 103 15.13 -2.15 4.21
CA SER A 103 14.81 -0.75 3.87
C SER A 103 13.95 -0.08 4.95
N ASN A 104 12.97 -0.78 5.52
CA ASN A 104 12.17 -0.24 6.63
C ASN A 104 12.95 -0.07 7.93
N ILE A 105 13.91 -0.96 8.21
CA ILE A 105 14.78 -0.79 9.36
C ILE A 105 15.61 0.50 9.17
N LEU A 106 16.18 0.69 7.99
CA LEU A 106 16.96 1.88 7.66
C LEU A 106 16.13 3.18 7.71
N LEU A 107 14.83 3.15 7.38
CA LEU A 107 13.92 4.29 7.55
C LEU A 107 13.88 4.80 9.00
N LYS A 108 14.09 3.95 10.02
CA LYS A 108 14.16 4.39 11.42
C LYS A 108 15.52 5.02 11.79
N TYR A 109 16.59 4.57 11.14
CA TYR A 109 17.94 5.08 11.39
C TYR A 109 18.19 6.42 10.68
N PHE A 110 17.56 6.63 9.53
CA PHE A 110 17.59 7.88 8.79
C PHE A 110 16.34 8.73 9.08
N SER A 111 16.36 9.99 8.65
CA SER A 111 15.14 10.83 8.65
C SER A 111 14.14 10.27 7.63
N PRO A 112 12.84 10.07 7.98
CA PRO A 112 11.85 9.51 7.06
C PRO A 112 11.77 10.25 5.72
N SER A 113 11.79 11.59 5.73
CA SER A 113 11.78 12.42 4.51
C SER A 113 12.92 12.09 3.56
N LYS A 114 14.15 12.04 4.09
CA LYS A 114 15.37 11.77 3.34
C LYS A 114 15.38 10.36 2.77
N TRP A 115 14.91 9.37 3.53
CA TRP A 115 14.89 7.99 3.08
C TRP A 115 13.85 7.77 1.98
N ILE A 116 12.64 8.29 2.16
CA ILE A 116 11.58 8.25 1.14
C ILE A 116 12.05 8.98 -0.12
N ALA A 117 12.59 10.19 0.01
CA ALA A 117 13.14 10.95 -1.11
C ALA A 117 14.26 10.20 -1.86
N ARG A 118 15.19 9.57 -1.14
CA ARG A 118 16.24 8.74 -1.75
C ARG A 118 15.64 7.61 -2.57
N ILE A 119 14.66 6.89 -2.02
CA ILE A 119 13.95 5.82 -2.72
C ILE A 119 13.32 6.38 -4.02
N MET A 120 12.57 7.48 -3.93
CA MET A 120 11.93 8.13 -5.07
C MET A 120 12.90 8.55 -6.18
N VAL A 121 13.98 9.25 -5.81
CA VAL A 121 14.99 9.71 -6.76
C VAL A 121 15.71 8.53 -7.40
N SER A 122 16.10 7.53 -6.61
CA SER A 122 16.79 6.35 -7.13
C SER A 122 15.90 5.52 -8.06
N TRP A 123 14.63 5.29 -7.72
CA TRP A 123 13.72 4.58 -8.61
C TRP A 123 13.47 5.39 -9.87
N GLY A 124 13.25 6.71 -9.76
CA GLY A 124 12.89 7.55 -10.91
C GLY A 124 14.02 7.61 -11.94
N ILE A 125 15.28 7.68 -11.47
CA ILE A 125 16.46 7.58 -12.34
C ILE A 125 16.49 6.22 -13.05
N VAL A 126 16.26 5.12 -12.35
CA VAL A 126 16.25 3.78 -12.95
C VAL A 126 15.10 3.62 -13.95
N THR A 127 13.92 4.18 -13.66
CA THR A 127 12.78 4.24 -14.59
C THR A 127 13.19 4.96 -15.87
N ILE A 128 13.80 6.15 -15.79
CA ILE A 128 14.30 6.88 -16.97
C ILE A 128 15.34 6.06 -17.74
N CYS A 129 16.27 5.39 -17.04
CA CYS A 129 17.27 4.52 -17.68
C CYS A 129 16.65 3.34 -18.44
N THR A 130 15.42 2.92 -18.09
CA THR A 130 14.70 1.86 -18.82
C THR A 130 14.48 2.23 -20.29
N ALA A 131 14.30 3.52 -20.59
CA ALA A 131 14.13 4.00 -21.96
C ALA A 131 15.37 3.78 -22.85
N ALA A 132 16.56 3.66 -22.26
CA ALA A 132 17.81 3.43 -22.97
C ALA A 132 18.11 1.94 -23.23
N VAL A 133 17.24 1.03 -22.77
CA VAL A 133 17.43 -0.42 -22.93
C VAL A 133 17.16 -0.86 -24.36
N SER A 134 18.13 -1.57 -24.95
CA SER A 134 18.03 -2.14 -26.30
C SER A 134 18.07 -3.66 -26.35
N THR A 135 18.27 -4.34 -25.22
CA THR A 135 18.40 -5.80 -25.15
C THR A 135 17.56 -6.40 -24.01
N TYR A 136 17.17 -7.67 -24.16
CA TYR A 136 16.47 -8.41 -23.10
C TYR A 136 17.28 -8.47 -21.80
N ALA A 137 18.59 -8.70 -21.88
CA ALA A 137 19.46 -8.70 -20.70
C ALA A 137 19.48 -7.33 -20.00
N GLY A 138 19.53 -6.23 -20.77
CA GLY A 138 19.41 -4.87 -20.23
C GLY A 138 18.08 -4.65 -19.50
N LEU A 139 16.97 -5.17 -20.02
CA LEU A 139 15.67 -5.10 -19.36
C LEU A 139 15.68 -5.83 -18.02
N LEU A 140 16.26 -7.03 -17.96
CA LEU A 140 16.37 -7.79 -16.71
C LEU A 140 17.21 -7.07 -15.66
N ILE A 141 18.34 -6.51 -16.06
CA ILE A 141 19.24 -5.76 -15.17
C ILE A 141 18.50 -4.55 -14.58
N VAL A 142 17.88 -3.74 -15.44
CA VAL A 142 17.13 -2.55 -15.00
C VAL A 142 15.96 -2.94 -14.08
N ARG A 143 15.28 -4.07 -14.34
CA ARG A 143 14.23 -4.59 -13.44
C ARG A 143 14.74 -4.94 -12.05
N ILE A 144 15.93 -5.54 -11.95
CA ILE A 144 16.56 -5.84 -10.67
C ILE A 144 16.88 -4.54 -9.92
N PHE A 145 17.52 -3.58 -10.58
CA PHE A 145 17.85 -2.29 -9.97
C PHE A 145 16.60 -1.50 -9.57
N LEU A 146 15.54 -1.57 -10.36
CA LEU A 146 14.28 -0.90 -10.05
C LEU A 146 13.65 -1.50 -8.78
N GLY A 147 13.60 -2.84 -8.69
CA GLY A 147 13.11 -3.53 -7.49
C GLY A 147 13.94 -3.21 -6.24
N LEU A 148 15.27 -3.12 -6.39
CA LEU A 148 16.18 -2.70 -5.31
C LEU A 148 15.96 -1.23 -4.89
N ALA A 149 15.78 -0.34 -5.86
CA ALA A 149 15.61 1.10 -5.62
C ALA A 149 14.27 1.42 -4.96
N GLU A 150 13.20 0.75 -5.39
CA GLU A 150 11.82 0.97 -4.94
C GLU A 150 11.49 0.26 -3.61
N ALA A 151 12.31 -0.72 -3.20
CA ALA A 151 12.08 -1.53 -2.01
C ALA A 151 11.89 -0.70 -0.74
N GLY A 152 10.81 -1.00 -0.02
CA GLY A 152 10.49 -0.37 1.26
C GLY A 152 9.71 0.94 1.18
N PHE A 153 9.34 1.41 -0.03
CA PHE A 153 8.51 2.62 -0.15
C PHE A 153 7.14 2.46 0.52
N PHE A 154 6.34 1.48 0.10
CA PHE A 154 5.00 1.25 0.63
C PHE A 154 4.98 1.03 2.15
N PRO A 155 5.71 0.04 2.71
CA PRO A 155 5.77 -0.13 4.15
C PRO A 155 6.43 1.05 4.89
N GLY A 156 7.32 1.80 4.22
CA GLY A 156 7.92 3.02 4.75
C GLY A 156 6.90 4.14 4.93
N ILE A 157 5.98 4.32 3.98
CA ILE A 157 4.85 5.26 4.13
C ILE A 157 3.90 4.80 5.24
N MET A 158 3.58 3.51 5.30
CA MET A 158 2.74 2.97 6.38
C MET A 158 3.36 3.24 7.76
N MET A 159 4.67 3.03 7.89
CA MET A 159 5.40 3.35 9.09
C MET A 159 5.41 4.85 9.38
N TYR A 160 5.65 5.68 8.36
CA TYR A 160 5.64 7.12 8.48
C TYR A 160 4.31 7.66 9.01
N LEU A 161 3.16 7.15 8.54
CA LEU A 161 1.85 7.52 9.08
C LEU A 161 1.69 7.17 10.57
N CYS A 162 2.41 6.17 11.08
CA CYS A 162 2.40 5.82 12.50
C CYS A 162 3.13 6.84 13.38
N PHE A 163 4.03 7.66 12.82
CA PHE A 163 4.70 8.73 13.56
C PHE A 163 3.81 9.96 13.79
N TRP A 164 2.70 10.08 13.04
CA TRP A 164 1.88 11.29 13.00
C TRP A 164 0.45 11.07 13.51
N TYR A 165 -0.09 9.86 13.38
CA TYR A 165 -1.51 9.58 13.56
C TYR A 165 -1.80 8.48 14.58
N LYS A 166 -2.90 8.63 15.34
CA LYS A 166 -3.42 7.63 16.25
C LYS A 166 -3.95 6.39 15.50
N PRO A 167 -4.02 5.20 16.14
CA PRO A 167 -4.57 4.00 15.52
C PRO A 167 -5.93 4.17 14.84
N GLU A 168 -6.86 4.89 15.47
CA GLU A 168 -8.21 5.17 14.95
C GLU A 168 -8.19 6.10 13.72
N GLU A 169 -7.25 7.04 13.68
CA GLU A 169 -7.08 8.01 12.59
C GLU A 169 -6.42 7.39 11.35
N ARG A 170 -5.57 6.37 11.54
CA ARG A 170 -4.78 5.76 10.47
C ARG A 170 -5.65 5.08 9.42
N ALA A 171 -6.75 4.42 9.81
CA ALA A 171 -7.59 3.63 8.91
C ALA A 171 -8.11 4.46 7.71
N THR A 172 -8.70 5.63 7.99
CA THR A 172 -9.22 6.53 6.94
C THR A 172 -8.11 7.04 6.03
N ARG A 173 -6.93 7.33 6.58
CA ARG A 173 -5.78 7.84 5.81
C ARG A 173 -5.15 6.77 4.94
N MET A 174 -5.09 5.54 5.44
CA MET A 174 -4.71 4.37 4.64
C MET A 174 -5.70 4.12 3.51
N ALA A 175 -7.00 4.33 3.74
CA ALA A 175 -8.02 4.24 2.68
C ALA A 175 -7.82 5.34 1.61
N ILE A 176 -7.57 6.59 2.01
CA ILE A 176 -7.24 7.69 1.09
C ILE A 176 -5.98 7.37 0.29
N PHE A 177 -4.91 6.94 0.97
CA PHE A 177 -3.67 6.53 0.33
C PHE A 177 -3.92 5.43 -0.71
N ALA A 178 -4.67 4.40 -0.34
CA ALA A 178 -4.95 3.31 -1.27
C ALA A 178 -5.87 3.68 -2.43
N SER A 179 -6.74 4.68 -2.27
CA SER A 179 -7.52 5.23 -3.38
C SER A 179 -6.63 5.81 -4.50
N SER A 180 -5.40 6.25 -4.16
CA SER A 180 -4.42 6.70 -5.14
C SER A 180 -4.03 5.61 -6.13
N VAL A 181 -4.19 4.31 -5.82
CA VAL A 181 -3.95 3.20 -6.77
C VAL A 181 -4.92 3.27 -7.95
N ALA A 182 -6.21 3.43 -7.67
CA ALA A 182 -7.24 3.51 -8.70
C ALA A 182 -7.09 4.80 -9.52
N VAL A 183 -6.76 5.91 -8.86
CA VAL A 183 -6.45 7.18 -9.55
C VAL A 183 -5.21 7.03 -10.44
N ALA A 184 -4.15 6.38 -9.95
CA ALA A 184 -2.94 6.11 -10.72
C ALA A 184 -3.24 5.24 -11.95
N GLY A 185 -4.03 4.17 -11.81
CA GLY A 185 -4.42 3.34 -12.95
C GLY A 185 -5.20 4.12 -14.02
N ALA A 186 -6.14 4.97 -13.60
CA ALA A 186 -6.89 5.84 -14.51
C ALA A 186 -5.98 6.88 -15.19
N PHE A 187 -5.11 7.54 -14.42
CA PHE A 187 -4.16 8.52 -14.95
C PHE A 187 -3.15 7.88 -15.89
N GLY A 188 -2.68 6.66 -15.58
CA GLY A 188 -1.74 5.90 -16.40
C GLY A 188 -2.31 5.56 -17.77
N GLY A 189 -3.59 5.17 -17.85
CA GLY A 189 -4.28 4.96 -19.13
C GLY A 189 -4.40 6.24 -19.97
N ILE A 190 -4.72 7.37 -19.34
CA ILE A 190 -4.78 8.69 -20.01
C ILE A 190 -3.39 9.12 -20.48
N LEU A 191 -2.37 8.99 -19.62
CA LEU A 191 -1.00 9.35 -19.92
C LEU A 191 -0.45 8.49 -21.06
N ALA A 192 -0.64 7.18 -21.01
CA ALA A 192 -0.28 6.25 -22.08
C ALA A 192 -0.98 6.59 -23.41
N THR A 193 -2.25 7.01 -23.36
CA THR A 193 -2.99 7.51 -24.53
C THR A 193 -2.30 8.74 -25.12
N GLY A 194 -1.95 9.73 -24.28
CA GLY A 194 -1.22 10.93 -24.74
C GLY A 194 0.16 10.61 -25.33
N ILE A 195 0.88 9.70 -24.68
CA ILE A 195 2.23 9.28 -25.09
C ILE A 195 2.22 8.47 -26.38
N SER A 196 1.12 7.78 -26.69
CA SER A 196 0.99 7.07 -27.97
C SER A 196 1.16 7.97 -29.20
N PHE A 197 0.87 9.29 -29.07
CA PHE A 197 1.07 10.30 -30.11
C PHE A 197 2.51 10.82 -30.21
N LEU A 198 3.39 10.44 -29.29
CA LEU A 198 4.82 10.78 -29.31
C LEU A 198 5.67 9.70 -29.99
N ASN A 199 5.05 8.62 -30.46
CA ASN A 199 5.73 7.51 -31.11
C ASN A 199 6.59 7.99 -32.30
N GLY A 200 7.88 7.64 -32.30
CA GLY A 200 8.84 8.04 -33.34
C GLY A 200 9.37 9.48 -33.21
N LYS A 201 8.85 10.30 -32.30
CA LYS A 201 9.37 11.66 -32.09
C LYS A 201 10.74 11.62 -31.43
N ALA A 202 11.65 12.47 -31.94
CA ALA A 202 13.06 12.53 -31.53
C ALA A 202 13.79 11.17 -31.61
N GLY A 203 13.35 10.26 -32.49
CA GLY A 203 13.95 8.94 -32.65
C GLY A 203 13.63 7.95 -31.52
N LEU A 204 12.69 8.27 -30.63
CA LEU A 204 12.27 7.41 -29.52
C LEU A 204 10.92 6.77 -29.80
N ALA A 205 10.80 5.48 -29.48
CA ALA A 205 9.54 4.75 -29.50
C ALA A 205 8.60 5.22 -28.37
N GLY A 206 7.30 5.02 -28.53
CA GLY A 206 6.30 5.45 -27.54
C GLY A 206 6.57 4.89 -26.13
N TRP A 207 7.03 3.64 -26.01
CA TRP A 207 7.34 3.04 -24.70
C TRP A 207 8.58 3.67 -24.04
N GLN A 208 9.55 4.16 -24.82
CA GLN A 208 10.71 4.89 -24.27
C GLN A 208 10.26 6.22 -23.70
N TRP A 209 9.41 6.96 -24.42
CA TRP A 209 8.78 8.18 -23.91
C TRP A 209 7.96 7.92 -22.65
N LEU A 210 7.27 6.78 -22.56
CA LEU A 210 6.50 6.38 -21.38
C LEU A 210 7.37 6.30 -20.13
N PHE A 211 8.51 5.60 -20.18
CA PHE A 211 9.43 5.52 -19.05
C PHE A 211 10.10 6.85 -18.70
N VAL A 212 10.44 7.69 -19.70
CA VAL A 212 11.02 9.02 -19.45
C VAL A 212 10.02 9.94 -18.75
N LEU A 213 8.79 10.01 -19.26
CA LEU A 213 7.77 10.95 -18.78
C LEU A 213 7.15 10.53 -17.45
N GLU A 214 7.18 9.25 -17.10
CA GLU A 214 6.76 8.79 -15.77
C GLU A 214 7.89 8.91 -14.73
N GLY A 215 9.15 8.64 -15.12
CA GLY A 215 10.30 8.73 -14.21
C GLY A 215 10.73 10.15 -13.83
N ILE A 216 10.58 11.15 -14.72
CA ILE A 216 10.95 12.55 -14.42
C ILE A 216 10.13 13.13 -13.24
N PRO A 217 8.78 13.05 -13.23
CA PRO A 217 7.98 13.47 -12.09
C PRO A 217 8.38 12.80 -10.79
N ALA A 218 8.73 11.51 -10.82
CA ALA A 218 9.19 10.79 -9.62
C ALA A 218 10.48 11.40 -9.04
N VAL A 219 11.46 11.75 -9.89
CA VAL A 219 12.70 12.41 -9.45
C VAL A 219 12.41 13.80 -8.88
N ILE A 220 11.60 14.60 -9.57
CA ILE A 220 11.24 15.96 -9.13
C ILE A 220 10.51 15.91 -7.79
N VAL A 221 9.47 15.09 -7.68
CA VAL A 221 8.72 14.94 -6.43
C VAL A 221 9.59 14.35 -5.34
N GLY A 222 10.49 13.42 -5.65
CA GLY A 222 11.47 12.91 -4.68
C GLY A 222 12.36 14.00 -4.11
N ILE A 223 12.86 14.92 -4.95
CA ILE A 223 13.62 16.11 -4.50
C ILE A 223 12.74 17.02 -3.65
N LEU A 224 11.48 17.24 -4.04
CA LEU A 224 10.55 18.06 -3.24
C LEU A 224 10.24 17.42 -1.88
N VAL A 225 10.04 16.10 -1.83
CA VAL A 225 9.83 15.34 -0.59
C VAL A 225 11.00 15.51 0.37
N TRP A 226 12.23 15.57 -0.15
CA TRP A 226 13.42 15.82 0.67
C TRP A 226 13.34 17.13 1.47
N PHE A 227 12.75 18.19 0.89
CA PHE A 227 12.67 19.51 1.51
C PHE A 227 11.35 19.77 2.24
N PHE A 228 10.24 19.19 1.79
CA PHE A 228 8.89 19.56 2.23
C PHE A 228 8.18 18.52 3.07
N LEU A 229 8.57 17.23 3.03
CA LEU A 229 7.93 16.21 3.84
C LEU A 229 8.40 16.33 5.30
N PRO A 230 7.51 16.55 6.28
CA PRO A 230 7.91 16.73 7.67
C PRO A 230 8.33 15.37 8.29
N ASP A 231 9.45 15.31 9.00
CA ASP A 231 9.95 14.04 9.57
C ASP A 231 9.11 13.53 10.75
N TYR A 232 9.07 14.33 11.82
CA TYR A 232 8.47 13.94 13.10
C TYR A 232 7.69 15.11 13.71
N PRO A 233 6.65 14.85 14.52
CA PRO A 233 5.90 15.90 15.21
C PRO A 233 6.78 16.71 16.18
N GLN A 234 7.84 16.12 16.73
CA GLN A 234 8.82 16.83 17.57
C GLN A 234 9.57 17.92 16.82
N THR A 235 9.84 17.70 15.52
CA THR A 235 10.81 18.52 14.78
C THR A 235 10.20 19.63 13.93
N VAL A 236 8.88 19.70 13.83
CA VAL A 236 8.22 20.66 12.94
C VAL A 236 8.13 22.07 13.51
N SER A 237 8.49 23.05 12.70
CA SER A 237 8.42 24.48 13.05
C SER A 237 7.02 25.09 12.94
N TRP A 238 6.11 24.43 12.23
CA TRP A 238 4.77 24.96 11.94
C TRP A 238 3.71 24.64 12.99
N LEU A 239 4.04 23.78 13.95
CA LEU A 239 3.27 23.60 15.17
C LEU A 239 3.88 24.48 16.26
N SER A 240 3.02 25.20 16.99
CA SER A 240 3.46 25.89 18.21
C SER A 240 4.03 24.88 19.23
N PRO A 241 4.87 25.31 20.19
CA PRO A 241 5.44 24.40 21.19
C PRO A 241 4.38 23.58 21.95
N GLU A 242 3.25 24.21 22.29
CA GLU A 242 2.10 23.57 22.93
C GLU A 242 1.43 22.54 22.00
N GLU A 243 1.17 22.90 20.74
CA GLU A 243 0.60 21.95 19.76
C GLU A 243 1.55 20.77 19.47
N ARG A 244 2.87 20.96 19.53
CA ARG A 244 3.85 19.88 19.42
C ARG A 244 3.80 18.95 20.63
N ALA A 245 3.74 19.52 21.84
CA ALA A 245 3.58 18.75 23.06
C ALA A 245 2.31 17.88 23.01
N PHE A 246 1.19 18.47 22.59
CA PHE A 246 -0.06 17.75 22.37
C PHE A 246 0.08 16.65 21.31
N ALA A 247 0.64 16.97 20.14
CA ALA A 247 0.81 16.04 19.04
C ALA A 247 1.67 14.81 19.39
N VAL A 248 2.67 14.98 20.27
CA VAL A 248 3.53 13.88 20.74
C VAL A 248 2.82 13.09 21.85
N LYS A 249 2.27 13.77 22.86
CA LYS A 249 1.63 13.13 24.02
C LYS A 249 0.42 12.27 23.61
N ARG A 250 -0.36 12.74 22.63
CA ARG A 250 -1.58 12.05 22.16
C ARG A 250 -1.31 10.70 21.49
N LEU A 251 -0.11 10.49 20.96
CA LEU A 251 0.24 9.23 20.28
C LEU A 251 0.47 8.09 21.29
N GLY A 252 0.74 8.44 22.56
CA GLY A 252 0.94 7.50 23.65
C GLY A 252 2.38 6.94 23.71
N PRO A 253 2.73 6.26 24.81
CA PRO A 253 4.09 5.76 25.06
C PRO A 253 4.53 4.64 24.10
N TYR A 254 3.59 3.97 23.44
CA TYR A 254 3.87 2.89 22.49
C TYR A 254 3.95 3.35 21.03
N ALA A 255 3.80 4.66 20.77
CA ALA A 255 3.96 5.19 19.43
C ALA A 255 5.43 5.13 18.99
N PRO A 256 5.72 4.67 17.76
CA PRO A 256 7.08 4.68 17.25
C PRO A 256 7.63 6.11 17.30
N SER A 257 8.67 6.34 18.10
CA SER A 257 9.30 7.64 18.25
C SER A 257 10.72 7.63 17.66
N MET A 258 11.29 8.81 17.45
CA MET A 258 12.67 8.96 16.96
C MET A 258 13.70 8.23 17.85
N ASN A 259 13.37 7.99 19.13
CA ASN A 259 14.23 7.33 20.10
C ASN A 259 13.94 5.84 20.28
N ASP A 260 12.87 5.31 19.67
CA ASP A 260 12.44 3.93 19.87
C ASP A 260 13.16 2.99 18.90
N LYS A 261 14.40 2.63 19.28
CA LYS A 261 15.27 1.69 18.54
C LYS A 261 15.12 0.24 18.99
N HIS A 262 14.19 -0.07 19.90
CA HIS A 262 14.12 -1.38 20.53
C HIS A 262 13.47 -2.41 19.59
N TRP A 263 14.31 -3.25 18.97
CA TRP A 263 13.89 -4.50 18.35
C TRP A 263 13.85 -5.59 19.42
N ASP A 264 12.66 -6.05 19.78
CA ASP A 264 12.52 -7.20 20.67
C ASP A 264 12.48 -8.51 19.87
N SER A 265 13.63 -9.18 19.82
CA SER A 265 13.78 -10.48 19.14
C SER A 265 12.87 -11.57 19.71
N LYS A 266 12.46 -11.50 20.99
CA LYS A 266 11.54 -12.48 21.59
C LYS A 266 10.12 -12.28 21.06
N VAL A 267 9.64 -11.03 21.04
CA VAL A 267 8.32 -10.68 20.47
C VAL A 267 8.28 -10.96 18.98
N ALA A 268 9.37 -10.70 18.26
CA ALA A 268 9.48 -11.04 16.84
C ALA A 268 9.33 -12.55 16.59
N LYS A 269 10.03 -13.38 17.38
CA LYS A 269 9.94 -14.84 17.28
C LYS A 269 8.53 -15.34 17.61
N GLN A 270 7.90 -14.81 18.66
CA GLN A 270 6.52 -15.17 19.02
C GLN A 270 5.53 -14.82 17.91
N THR A 271 5.69 -13.66 17.26
CA THR A 271 4.81 -13.22 16.17
C THR A 271 4.92 -14.10 14.92
N VAL A 272 6.11 -14.63 14.61
CA VAL A 272 6.32 -15.50 13.43
C VAL A 272 5.86 -16.93 13.69
N ILE A 273 5.89 -17.40 14.94
CA ILE A 273 5.41 -18.73 15.32
C ILE A 273 3.88 -18.77 15.39
N ASP A 274 3.21 -17.63 15.58
CA ASP A 274 1.75 -17.52 15.58
C ASP A 274 1.14 -18.06 14.26
N PRO A 275 0.31 -19.12 14.30
CA PRO A 275 -0.36 -19.65 13.12
C PRO A 275 -1.23 -18.61 12.39
N PHE A 276 -1.78 -17.63 13.11
CA PHE A 276 -2.58 -16.58 12.47
C PHE A 276 -1.72 -15.67 11.59
N PHE A 277 -0.46 -15.43 11.94
CA PHE A 277 0.44 -14.69 11.06
C PHE A 277 0.52 -15.31 9.66
N TRP A 278 0.68 -16.64 9.59
CA TRP A 278 0.74 -17.36 8.32
C TRP A 278 -0.60 -17.43 7.60
N LEU A 279 -1.72 -17.61 8.30
CA LEU A 279 -3.05 -17.56 7.69
C LEU A 279 -3.31 -16.20 7.01
N PHE A 280 -2.96 -15.11 7.70
CA PHE A 280 -3.09 -13.76 7.15
C PHE A 280 -2.12 -13.53 5.97
N ALA A 281 -0.88 -14.00 6.07
CA ALA A 281 0.11 -13.89 5.00
C ALA A 281 -0.30 -14.68 3.74
N ILE A 282 -0.81 -15.90 3.90
CA ILE A 282 -1.31 -16.73 2.80
C ILE A 282 -2.53 -16.09 2.15
N ALA A 283 -3.53 -15.66 2.94
CA ALA A 283 -4.70 -14.99 2.39
C ALA A 283 -4.31 -13.73 1.61
N TYR A 284 -3.36 -12.94 2.14
CA TYR A 284 -2.90 -11.74 1.44
C TYR A 284 -2.11 -12.08 0.17
N PHE A 285 -1.27 -13.12 0.17
CA PHE A 285 -0.58 -13.63 -1.02
C PHE A 285 -1.55 -14.00 -2.16
N LEU A 286 -2.68 -14.63 -1.82
CA LEU A 286 -3.70 -14.99 -2.79
C LEU A 286 -4.37 -13.74 -3.39
N MET A 287 -4.59 -12.71 -2.57
CA MET A 287 -5.16 -11.42 -2.99
C MET A 287 -4.18 -10.60 -3.84
N THR A 288 -2.90 -10.55 -3.48
CA THR A 288 -1.87 -9.82 -4.24
C THR A 288 -1.62 -10.44 -5.61
N ASN A 289 -1.82 -11.75 -5.79
CA ASN A 289 -1.78 -12.36 -7.13
C ASN A 289 -2.83 -11.73 -8.06
N SER A 290 -4.05 -11.50 -7.57
CA SER A 290 -5.11 -10.81 -8.32
C SER A 290 -4.72 -9.35 -8.62
N LEU A 291 -4.23 -8.63 -7.62
CA LEU A 291 -3.82 -7.23 -7.75
C LEU A 291 -2.73 -7.05 -8.82
N ASN A 292 -1.66 -7.86 -8.75
CA ASN A 292 -0.55 -7.81 -9.68
C ASN A 292 -0.96 -8.29 -11.08
N ALA A 293 -1.80 -9.32 -11.17
CA ALA A 293 -2.34 -9.78 -12.46
C ALA A 293 -3.13 -8.66 -13.16
N PHE A 294 -4.01 -7.96 -12.43
CA PHE A 294 -4.72 -6.81 -12.97
C PHE A 294 -3.73 -5.72 -13.42
N GLY A 295 -2.80 -5.31 -12.57
CA GLY A 295 -1.85 -4.23 -12.87
C GLY A 295 -1.02 -4.46 -14.14
N TYR A 296 -0.48 -5.66 -14.35
CA TYR A 296 0.39 -5.94 -15.51
C TYR A 296 -0.38 -6.37 -16.77
N PHE A 297 -1.53 -7.03 -16.63
CA PHE A 297 -2.21 -7.65 -17.76
C PHE A 297 -3.53 -6.99 -18.14
N ALA A 298 -4.08 -6.05 -17.35
CA ALA A 298 -5.31 -5.34 -17.74
C ALA A 298 -5.22 -4.68 -19.12
N PRO A 299 -4.13 -3.96 -19.48
CA PRO A 299 -3.99 -3.41 -20.83
C PRO A 299 -3.96 -4.49 -21.92
N SER A 300 -3.34 -5.64 -21.63
CA SER A 300 -3.27 -6.78 -22.55
C SER A 300 -4.63 -7.45 -22.74
N ILE A 301 -5.42 -7.58 -21.67
CA ILE A 301 -6.78 -8.11 -21.72
C ILE A 301 -7.69 -7.15 -22.49
N VAL A 302 -7.57 -5.84 -22.30
CA VAL A 302 -8.37 -4.86 -23.04
C VAL A 302 -7.97 -4.85 -24.52
N ALA A 303 -6.68 -4.86 -24.84
CA ALA A 303 -6.21 -4.95 -26.22
C ALA A 303 -6.68 -6.23 -26.92
N SER A 304 -6.76 -7.37 -26.21
CA SER A 304 -7.24 -8.63 -26.77
C SER A 304 -8.74 -8.66 -27.10
N LEU A 305 -9.51 -7.63 -26.69
CA LEU A 305 -10.90 -7.42 -27.10
C LEU A 305 -11.03 -6.85 -28.51
N GLY A 306 -9.91 -6.56 -29.20
CA GLY A 306 -9.90 -6.02 -30.57
C GLY A 306 -9.73 -4.50 -30.66
N PHE A 307 -9.30 -3.86 -29.57
CA PHE A 307 -8.99 -2.43 -29.58
C PHE A 307 -7.51 -2.19 -29.89
N GLU A 308 -7.24 -1.20 -30.75
CA GLU A 308 -5.90 -0.88 -31.24
C GLU A 308 -5.48 0.57 -30.92
N GLY A 309 -4.17 0.78 -30.87
CA GLY A 309 -3.50 2.05 -30.64
C GLY A 309 -3.94 2.73 -29.34
N TYR A 310 -4.18 4.03 -29.44
CA TYR A 310 -4.58 4.87 -28.32
C TYR A 310 -5.92 4.45 -27.69
N LYS A 311 -6.83 3.81 -28.45
CA LYS A 311 -8.15 3.39 -27.94
C LYS A 311 -8.03 2.28 -26.90
N ALA A 312 -7.08 1.35 -27.09
CA ALA A 312 -6.84 0.27 -26.12
C ALA A 312 -6.39 0.83 -24.77
N GLN A 313 -5.50 1.83 -24.77
CA GLN A 313 -5.03 2.50 -23.56
C GLN A 313 -6.14 3.29 -22.88
N LEU A 314 -6.94 4.04 -23.65
CA LEU A 314 -8.04 4.83 -23.11
C LEU A 314 -9.10 3.95 -22.44
N LEU A 315 -9.35 2.74 -22.97
CA LEU A 315 -10.30 1.79 -22.41
C LEU A 315 -9.84 1.12 -21.11
N THR A 316 -8.60 1.34 -20.67
CA THR A 316 -8.15 0.95 -19.33
C THR A 316 -8.59 1.95 -18.25
N VAL A 317 -9.02 3.15 -18.63
CA VAL A 317 -9.45 4.21 -17.69
C VAL A 317 -10.76 3.87 -16.98
N PRO A 318 -11.86 3.46 -17.68
CA PRO A 318 -13.14 3.20 -17.01
C PRO A 318 -13.09 2.10 -15.92
N PRO A 319 -12.38 0.96 -16.10
CA PRO A 319 -12.20 -0.02 -15.03
C PRO A 319 -11.61 0.57 -13.74
N ASN A 320 -10.59 1.42 -13.88
CA ASN A 320 -9.92 2.06 -12.75
C ASN A 320 -10.80 3.12 -12.07
N VAL A 321 -11.56 3.91 -12.84
CA VAL A 321 -12.53 4.86 -12.30
C VAL A 321 -13.67 4.14 -11.57
N PHE A 322 -14.17 3.04 -12.13
CA PHE A 322 -15.16 2.20 -11.46
C PHE A 322 -14.62 1.64 -10.15
N ALA A 323 -13.39 1.13 -10.16
CA ALA A 323 -12.72 0.65 -8.96
C ALA A 323 -12.57 1.73 -7.88
N LEU A 324 -12.26 2.98 -8.26
CA LEU A 324 -12.16 4.09 -7.31
C LEU A 324 -13.42 4.24 -6.46
N PHE A 325 -14.61 4.27 -7.09
CA PHE A 325 -15.87 4.43 -6.38
C PHE A 325 -16.19 3.23 -5.48
N ILE A 326 -15.95 2.00 -5.96
CA ILE A 326 -16.21 0.79 -5.18
C ILE A 326 -15.24 0.67 -4.01
N ILE A 327 -13.95 0.94 -4.21
CA ILE A 327 -12.92 0.88 -3.16
C ILE A 327 -13.25 1.90 -2.07
N VAL A 328 -13.47 3.16 -2.45
CA VAL A 328 -13.78 4.23 -1.48
C VAL A 328 -15.09 3.95 -0.77
N GLY A 329 -16.15 3.57 -1.51
CA GLY A 329 -17.45 3.23 -0.92
C GLY A 329 -17.37 2.07 0.08
N ASN A 330 -16.69 0.98 -0.27
CA ASN A 330 -16.54 -0.18 0.60
C ASN A 330 -15.69 0.13 1.83
N CYS A 331 -14.60 0.90 1.69
CA CYS A 331 -13.75 1.29 2.82
C CYS A 331 -14.49 2.21 3.79
N LEU A 332 -15.17 3.24 3.29
CA LEU A 332 -15.95 4.16 4.13
C LEU A 332 -17.09 3.44 4.85
N HIS A 333 -17.77 2.51 4.17
CA HIS A 333 -18.80 1.70 4.81
C HIS A 333 -18.23 0.72 5.84
N SER A 334 -17.09 0.09 5.54
CA SER A 334 -16.38 -0.78 6.47
C SER A 334 -15.93 -0.04 7.74
N ASP A 335 -15.46 1.20 7.60
CA ASP A 335 -15.07 2.02 8.75
C ASP A 335 -16.29 2.46 9.57
N LYS A 336 -17.41 2.79 8.91
CA LYS A 336 -18.65 3.21 9.59
C LYS A 336 -19.31 2.05 10.34
N THR A 337 -19.40 0.87 9.72
CA THR A 337 -20.08 -0.30 10.31
C THR A 337 -19.18 -1.12 11.22
N LYS A 338 -17.84 -0.95 11.11
CA LYS A 338 -16.83 -1.75 11.81
C LYS A 338 -16.89 -3.26 11.50
N GLU A 339 -17.69 -3.68 10.52
CA GLU A 339 -17.88 -5.08 10.10
C GLU A 339 -16.80 -5.53 9.09
N ARG A 340 -15.52 -5.33 9.43
CA ARG A 340 -14.38 -5.45 8.49
C ARG A 340 -14.38 -6.77 7.74
N SER A 341 -14.60 -7.91 8.41
CA SER A 341 -14.55 -9.23 7.78
C SER A 341 -15.63 -9.45 6.72
N LYS A 342 -16.85 -8.93 6.93
CA LYS A 342 -17.94 -9.03 5.95
C LYS A 342 -17.60 -8.24 4.68
N HIS A 343 -16.99 -7.06 4.84
CA HIS A 343 -16.51 -6.24 3.72
C HIS A 343 -15.40 -6.91 2.92
N VAL A 344 -14.48 -7.63 3.59
CA VAL A 344 -13.45 -8.41 2.90
C VAL A 344 -14.10 -9.54 2.11
N ILE A 345 -14.94 -10.37 2.74
CA ILE A 345 -15.56 -11.53 2.09
C ILE A 345 -16.45 -11.09 0.91
N GLY A 346 -17.25 -10.04 1.10
CA GLY A 346 -18.08 -9.46 0.04
C GLY A 346 -17.24 -8.95 -1.14
N GLY A 347 -16.15 -8.22 -0.85
CA GLY A 347 -15.21 -7.74 -1.88
C GLY A 347 -14.51 -8.88 -2.62
N LEU A 348 -14.03 -9.91 -1.91
CA LEU A 348 -13.40 -11.09 -2.51
C LEU A 348 -14.38 -11.85 -3.41
N THR A 349 -15.61 -12.04 -2.96
CA THR A 349 -16.66 -12.72 -3.73
C THR A 349 -17.00 -11.92 -4.99
N PHE A 350 -17.16 -10.60 -4.87
CA PHE A 350 -17.43 -9.71 -5.99
C PHE A 350 -16.33 -9.81 -7.06
N VAL A 351 -15.06 -9.70 -6.65
CA VAL A 351 -13.89 -9.80 -7.55
C VAL A 351 -13.77 -11.21 -8.15
N SER A 352 -14.07 -12.26 -7.38
CA SER A 352 -14.08 -13.65 -7.87
C SER A 352 -15.07 -13.84 -9.03
N VAL A 353 -16.27 -13.24 -8.95
CA VAL A 353 -17.23 -13.26 -10.05
C VAL A 353 -16.64 -12.64 -11.32
N GLY A 354 -15.84 -11.57 -11.20
CA GLY A 354 -15.13 -10.98 -12.34
C GLY A 354 -14.17 -11.97 -13.02
N TYR A 355 -13.32 -12.66 -12.25
CA TYR A 355 -12.43 -13.68 -12.82
C TYR A 355 -13.19 -14.87 -13.41
N LEU A 356 -14.29 -15.29 -12.79
CA LEU A 356 -15.15 -16.35 -13.33
C LEU A 356 -15.76 -15.94 -14.69
N LEU A 357 -16.24 -14.70 -14.81
CA LEU A 357 -16.76 -14.17 -16.07
C LEU A 357 -15.67 -14.13 -17.15
N LEU A 358 -14.44 -13.71 -16.82
CA LEU A 358 -13.29 -13.75 -17.74
C LEU A 358 -12.89 -15.18 -18.13
N ALA A 359 -13.12 -16.15 -17.25
CA ALA A 359 -12.78 -17.56 -17.47
C ALA A 359 -13.82 -18.30 -18.33
N VAL A 360 -15.09 -17.90 -18.31
CA VAL A 360 -16.19 -18.63 -18.96
C VAL A 360 -16.73 -17.91 -20.20
N VAL A 361 -16.79 -16.58 -20.17
CA VAL A 361 -17.52 -15.80 -21.18
C VAL A 361 -16.60 -15.27 -22.27
N LYS A 362 -17.03 -15.44 -23.53
CA LYS A 362 -16.31 -14.97 -24.73
C LYS A 362 -16.78 -13.60 -25.24
N HIS A 363 -18.00 -13.16 -24.90
CA HIS A 363 -18.55 -11.89 -25.37
C HIS A 363 -17.73 -10.69 -24.87
N TRP A 364 -17.28 -9.82 -25.78
CA TRP A 364 -16.35 -8.72 -25.48
C TRP A 364 -16.88 -7.77 -24.39
N GLY A 365 -18.17 -7.43 -24.43
CA GLY A 365 -18.77 -6.52 -23.45
C GLY A 365 -18.83 -7.10 -22.04
N VAL A 366 -19.05 -8.41 -21.91
CA VAL A 366 -19.06 -9.08 -20.60
C VAL A 366 -17.65 -9.18 -20.05
N ARG A 367 -16.67 -9.46 -20.92
CA ARG A 367 -15.25 -9.46 -20.54
C ARG A 367 -14.79 -8.08 -20.09
N TYR A 368 -15.19 -7.02 -20.79
CA TYR A 368 -14.87 -5.65 -20.39
C TYR A 368 -15.48 -5.28 -19.03
N PHE A 369 -16.76 -5.62 -18.81
CA PHE A 369 -17.41 -5.46 -17.51
C PHE A 369 -16.68 -6.25 -16.40
N ALA A 370 -16.23 -7.47 -16.72
CA ALA A 370 -15.45 -8.26 -15.80
C ALA A 370 -14.08 -7.63 -15.47
N VAL A 371 -13.43 -6.93 -16.41
CA VAL A 371 -12.23 -6.11 -16.13
C VAL A 371 -12.54 -5.01 -15.11
N CYS A 372 -13.69 -4.34 -15.20
CA CYS A 372 -14.13 -3.36 -14.20
C CYS A 372 -14.30 -3.98 -12.81
N ILE A 373 -14.85 -5.20 -12.74
CA ILE A 373 -15.01 -5.91 -11.47
C ILE A 373 -13.64 -6.26 -10.87
N ILE A 374 -12.72 -6.85 -11.63
CA ILE A 374 -11.42 -7.28 -11.08
C ILE A 374 -10.53 -6.11 -10.67
N ALA A 375 -10.71 -4.92 -11.28
CA ALA A 375 -10.06 -3.69 -10.85
C ALA A 375 -10.37 -3.33 -9.38
N CYS A 376 -11.49 -3.82 -8.84
CA CYS A 376 -11.95 -3.55 -7.48
C CYS A 376 -11.24 -4.41 -6.40
N THR A 377 -10.18 -5.17 -6.73
CA THR A 377 -9.47 -6.06 -5.79
C THR A 377 -9.06 -5.35 -4.48
N ASN A 378 -8.64 -4.09 -4.56
CA ASN A 378 -8.27 -3.30 -3.38
C ASN A 378 -9.43 -3.04 -2.41
N ALA A 379 -10.69 -3.16 -2.83
CA ALA A 379 -11.84 -3.00 -1.96
C ALA A 379 -11.87 -4.07 -0.85
N ALA A 380 -11.27 -5.23 -1.08
CA ALA A 380 -11.11 -6.29 -0.09
C ALA A 380 -9.77 -6.21 0.66
N VAL A 381 -8.68 -5.85 -0.02
CA VAL A 381 -7.32 -5.78 0.56
C VAL A 381 -7.25 -4.81 1.74
N LEU A 382 -7.85 -3.63 1.62
CA LEU A 382 -7.66 -2.59 2.63
C LEU A 382 -8.38 -2.89 3.94
N PRO A 383 -9.67 -3.30 3.95
CA PRO A 383 -10.31 -3.76 5.17
C PRO A 383 -9.59 -4.98 5.78
N PHE A 384 -8.97 -5.83 4.95
CA PHE A 384 -8.20 -6.99 5.41
C PHE A 384 -6.93 -6.58 6.17
N VAL A 385 -6.14 -5.65 5.62
CA VAL A 385 -4.94 -5.12 6.30
C VAL A 385 -5.34 -4.37 7.58
N ALA A 386 -6.43 -3.59 7.54
CA ALA A 386 -6.98 -2.91 8.71
C ALA A 386 -7.47 -3.88 9.79
N HIS A 387 -8.03 -5.02 9.39
CA HIS A 387 -8.41 -6.09 10.30
C HIS A 387 -7.17 -6.71 10.96
N ARG A 388 -6.10 -7.01 10.20
CA ARG A 388 -4.86 -7.54 10.78
C ARG A 388 -4.22 -6.59 11.79
N THR A 389 -4.11 -5.31 11.46
CA THR A 389 -3.51 -4.31 12.37
C THR A 389 -4.31 -4.14 13.67
N ALA A 390 -5.63 -4.37 13.65
CA ALA A 390 -6.47 -4.35 14.84
C ALA A 390 -6.29 -5.58 15.75
N THR A 391 -5.75 -6.70 15.24
CA THR A 391 -5.59 -7.95 16.01
C THR A 391 -4.27 -8.07 16.76
N VAL A 392 -3.33 -7.13 16.57
CA VAL A 392 -1.96 -7.21 17.11
C VAL A 392 -1.63 -5.98 17.96
N ARG A 393 -0.92 -6.17 19.08
CA ARG A 393 -0.48 -5.11 20.02
C ARG A 393 1.04 -5.04 20.13
N GLY A 394 1.56 -3.84 20.36
CA GLY A 394 2.99 -3.58 20.50
C GLY A 394 3.66 -3.18 19.18
N SER A 395 4.62 -2.25 19.25
CA SER A 395 5.28 -1.65 18.08
C SER A 395 6.01 -2.71 17.22
N THR A 396 6.74 -3.63 17.86
CA THR A 396 7.48 -4.72 17.20
C THR A 396 6.54 -5.76 16.57
N ALA A 397 5.53 -6.22 17.30
CA ALA A 397 4.60 -7.21 16.77
C ALA A 397 3.74 -6.63 15.64
N THR A 398 3.29 -5.38 15.74
CA THR A 398 2.52 -4.70 14.67
C THR A 398 3.36 -4.54 13.41
N ALA A 399 4.62 -4.11 13.55
CA ALA A 399 5.54 -3.95 12.43
C ALA A 399 5.80 -5.29 11.72
N LEU A 400 6.04 -6.36 12.47
CA LEU A 400 6.32 -7.68 11.90
C LEU A 400 5.06 -8.35 11.33
N ALA A 401 3.95 -8.30 12.07
CA ALA A 401 2.69 -8.91 11.66
C ALA A 401 2.02 -8.21 10.48
N THR A 402 2.27 -6.92 10.28
CA THR A 402 1.72 -6.15 9.16
C THR A 402 2.74 -6.05 8.03
N GLY A 403 3.93 -5.51 8.30
CA GLY A 403 4.99 -5.33 7.32
C GLY A 403 5.52 -6.66 6.80
N GLY A 404 5.70 -7.65 7.67
CA GLY A 404 6.17 -8.96 7.25
C GLY A 404 5.14 -9.78 6.50
N MET A 405 3.86 -9.66 6.86
CA MET A 405 2.76 -10.22 6.07
C MET A 405 2.74 -9.62 4.67
N ILE A 406 2.88 -8.29 4.55
CA ILE A 406 2.92 -7.60 3.25
C ILE A 406 4.12 -8.06 2.42
N ALA A 407 5.30 -8.16 3.03
CA ALA A 407 6.51 -8.60 2.33
C ALA A 407 6.38 -10.03 1.80
N ILE A 408 5.84 -10.95 2.61
CA ILE A 408 5.57 -12.32 2.15
C ILE A 408 4.52 -12.30 1.03
N ALA A 409 3.45 -11.54 1.16
CA ALA A 409 2.40 -11.46 0.14
C ALA A 409 2.88 -10.85 -1.18
N ASN A 410 3.87 -9.95 -1.17
CA ASN A 410 4.47 -9.38 -2.36
C ASN A 410 5.20 -10.42 -3.22
N THR A 411 5.54 -11.60 -2.68
CA THR A 411 6.00 -12.74 -3.51
C THR A 411 4.96 -13.18 -4.54
N GLY A 412 3.67 -12.85 -4.33
CA GLY A 412 2.62 -13.03 -5.34
C GLY A 412 2.88 -12.28 -6.65
N GLY A 413 3.69 -11.23 -6.63
CA GLY A 413 4.16 -10.55 -7.84
C GLY A 413 5.15 -11.37 -8.67
N ILE A 414 5.81 -12.37 -8.08
CA ILE A 414 6.66 -13.34 -8.78
C ILE A 414 5.77 -14.37 -9.48
N THR A 415 4.71 -14.85 -8.82
CA THR A 415 3.83 -15.90 -9.36
C THR A 415 2.81 -15.38 -10.38
N ALA A 416 2.24 -14.20 -10.16
CA ALA A 416 1.18 -13.65 -11.00
C ALA A 416 1.51 -13.59 -12.50
N PRO A 417 2.73 -13.17 -12.94
CA PRO A 417 3.07 -13.14 -14.37
C PRO A 417 3.03 -14.51 -15.04
N PHE A 418 3.38 -15.58 -14.32
CA PHE A 418 3.37 -16.94 -14.86
C PHE A 418 1.96 -17.54 -14.96
N LEU A 419 0.97 -16.95 -14.28
CA LEU A 419 -0.44 -17.33 -14.41
C LEU A 419 -1.07 -16.85 -15.73
N PHE A 420 -0.51 -15.80 -16.35
CA PHE A 420 -1.01 -15.20 -17.58
C PHE A 420 -0.01 -15.33 -18.74
N PRO A 421 0.42 -16.55 -19.11
CA PRO A 421 1.34 -16.72 -20.22
C PRO A 421 0.68 -16.33 -21.55
N SER A 422 1.45 -15.72 -22.43
CA SER A 422 1.01 -15.27 -23.75
C SER A 422 0.40 -16.40 -24.60
N SER A 423 0.79 -17.66 -24.34
CA SER A 423 0.25 -18.86 -25.01
C SER A 423 -1.23 -19.13 -24.70
N THR A 424 -1.75 -18.61 -23.59
CA THR A 424 -3.16 -18.80 -23.18
C THR A 424 -4.05 -17.60 -23.55
N GLY A 425 -3.48 -16.56 -24.17
CA GLY A 425 -4.24 -15.45 -24.75
C GLY A 425 -5.11 -15.91 -25.92
N PRO A 426 -6.23 -15.24 -26.22
CA PRO A 426 -6.75 -13.99 -25.61
C PRO A 426 -7.60 -14.23 -24.36
N MET A 427 -7.93 -15.48 -24.07
CA MET A 427 -8.87 -15.84 -23.01
C MET A 427 -8.21 -15.86 -21.63
N TYR A 428 -6.90 -16.16 -21.56
CA TYR A 428 -6.10 -16.30 -20.34
C TYR A 428 -6.76 -17.23 -19.31
N SER A 429 -7.36 -18.32 -19.81
CA SER A 429 -8.23 -19.21 -19.00
C SER A 429 -7.51 -19.78 -17.77
N MET A 430 -6.25 -20.22 -17.92
CA MET A 430 -5.43 -20.73 -16.81
C MET A 430 -5.31 -19.71 -15.67
N GLY A 431 -4.93 -18.48 -15.99
CA GLY A 431 -4.78 -17.42 -15.00
C GLY A 431 -6.10 -17.05 -14.35
N ASN A 432 -7.17 -16.91 -15.14
CA ASN A 432 -8.49 -16.53 -14.62
C ASN A 432 -9.06 -17.59 -13.66
N TRP A 433 -8.99 -18.87 -14.00
CA TRP A 433 -9.42 -19.95 -13.11
C TRP A 433 -8.57 -20.06 -11.85
N THR A 434 -7.26 -19.87 -11.98
CA THR A 434 -6.35 -19.96 -10.82
C THR A 434 -6.60 -18.82 -9.84
N VAL A 435 -6.71 -17.58 -10.34
CA VAL A 435 -7.00 -16.41 -9.50
C VAL A 435 -8.41 -16.48 -8.90
N PHE A 436 -9.40 -16.99 -9.63
CA PHE A 436 -10.73 -17.30 -9.07
C PHE A 436 -10.62 -18.24 -7.86
N ALA A 437 -9.92 -19.37 -8.01
CA ALA A 437 -9.73 -20.32 -6.92
C ALA A 437 -8.98 -19.69 -5.73
N PHE A 438 -7.95 -18.88 -6.00
CA PHE A 438 -7.20 -18.16 -4.97
C PHE A 438 -8.07 -17.22 -4.15
N LEU A 439 -8.95 -16.45 -4.80
CA LEU A 439 -9.84 -15.51 -4.11
C LEU A 439 -10.92 -16.22 -3.29
N ILE A 440 -11.45 -17.36 -3.77
CA ILE A 440 -12.36 -18.20 -2.98
C ILE A 440 -11.67 -18.77 -1.75
N VAL A 441 -10.43 -19.29 -1.90
CA VAL A 441 -9.64 -19.78 -0.76
C VAL A 441 -9.34 -18.64 0.23
N ALA A 442 -8.99 -17.45 -0.25
CA ALA A 442 -8.79 -16.27 0.60
C ALA A 442 -10.08 -15.88 1.35
N ALA A 443 -11.24 -15.99 0.71
CA ALA A 443 -12.53 -15.74 1.33
C ALA A 443 -12.85 -16.78 2.41
N CYS A 444 -12.55 -18.05 2.17
CA CYS A 444 -12.69 -19.12 3.18
C CYS A 444 -11.75 -18.91 4.38
N ILE A 445 -10.49 -18.56 4.14
CA ILE A 445 -9.53 -18.26 5.23
C ILE A 445 -10.03 -17.05 6.03
N THR A 446 -10.49 -16.00 5.37
CA THR A 446 -11.04 -14.81 6.03
C THR A 446 -12.30 -15.15 6.83
N GLY A 447 -13.17 -16.02 6.29
CA GLY A 447 -14.34 -16.52 6.99
C GLY A 447 -14.00 -17.35 8.22
N TYR A 448 -12.95 -18.19 8.15
CA TYR A 448 -12.44 -18.93 9.31
C TYR A 448 -11.87 -18.00 10.38
N VAL A 449 -11.05 -17.02 9.98
CA VAL A 449 -10.53 -15.97 10.86
C VAL A 449 -11.69 -15.22 11.53
N TRP A 450 -12.74 -14.87 10.78
CA TRP A 450 -13.94 -14.25 11.31
C TRP A 450 -14.70 -15.15 12.30
N TYR A 451 -14.82 -16.45 12.01
CA TYR A 451 -15.45 -17.40 12.93
C TYR A 451 -14.69 -17.50 14.26
N VAL A 452 -13.35 -17.51 14.22
CA VAL A 452 -12.52 -17.62 15.42
C VAL A 452 -12.46 -16.31 16.22
N PHE A 453 -12.45 -15.15 15.56
CA PHE A 453 -12.36 -13.85 16.24
C PHE A 453 -13.71 -13.16 16.49
N GLY A 454 -14.82 -13.66 15.92
CA GLY A 454 -16.17 -13.11 16.07
C GLY A 454 -16.45 -11.82 15.26
N ASN A 455 -17.68 -11.31 15.37
CA ASN A 455 -18.12 -10.04 14.76
C ASN A 455 -17.39 -8.81 15.32
N HIS A 456 -16.96 -8.91 16.58
CA HIS A 456 -16.24 -7.86 17.27
C HIS A 456 -14.75 -8.12 17.16
N SER A 457 -14.16 -7.84 15.99
CA SER A 457 -12.77 -7.39 15.94
C SER A 457 -12.66 -5.95 16.52
N GLY A 458 -13.40 -5.69 17.60
CA GLY A 458 -13.20 -4.55 18.46
C GLY A 458 -11.81 -4.67 19.04
N TYR A 459 -11.17 -3.53 19.22
CA TYR A 459 -9.86 -3.39 19.82
C TYR A 459 -9.71 -4.34 21.01
N ARG A 460 -9.00 -5.46 20.82
CA ARG A 460 -8.65 -6.37 21.91
C ARG A 460 -7.95 -5.51 22.94
N THR A 461 -8.57 -5.30 24.10
CA THR A 461 -8.08 -4.41 25.15
C THR A 461 -7.90 -5.08 26.51
N GLY A 462 -8.08 -6.40 26.60
CA GLY A 462 -7.70 -7.18 27.77
C GLY A 462 -6.25 -7.66 27.72
N ASP A 463 -5.62 -7.76 28.89
CA ASP A 463 -4.41 -8.53 29.12
C ASP A 463 -4.62 -10.01 28.74
N ALA A 464 -3.53 -10.69 28.39
CA ALA A 464 -3.56 -12.14 28.17
C ALA A 464 -3.93 -12.84 29.48
N THR A 465 -4.97 -13.67 29.46
CA THR A 465 -5.26 -14.56 30.60
C THR A 465 -4.08 -15.51 30.84
N GLU A 466 -3.93 -16.04 32.06
CA GLU A 466 -2.85 -16.97 32.46
C GLU A 466 -2.72 -18.23 31.56
N THR A 467 -3.70 -18.48 30.68
CA THR A 467 -3.71 -19.57 29.69
C THR A 467 -3.24 -19.16 28.28
N GLY A 468 -2.81 -17.91 28.08
CA GLY A 468 -2.34 -17.41 26.78
C GLY A 468 -3.46 -17.05 25.79
N ASN A 469 -4.72 -17.10 26.21
CA ASN A 469 -5.86 -16.65 25.42
C ASN A 469 -6.14 -15.17 25.70
N PHE A 470 -6.20 -14.35 24.64
CA PHE A 470 -6.60 -12.95 24.72
C PHE A 470 -8.10 -12.85 25.03
N GLU A 471 -8.46 -12.17 26.12
CA GLU A 471 -9.85 -11.87 26.44
C GLU A 471 -10.49 -11.06 25.32
N VAL A 472 -11.56 -11.62 24.75
CA VAL A 472 -12.47 -10.89 23.87
C VAL A 472 -13.33 -10.05 24.81
N LEU A 473 -13.18 -8.72 24.77
CA LEU A 473 -14.14 -7.86 25.44
C LEU A 473 -15.47 -8.03 24.72
N ASP A 474 -16.39 -8.73 25.38
CA ASP A 474 -17.77 -8.86 24.93
C ASP A 474 -18.48 -7.55 25.22
N VAL A 475 -18.52 -6.67 24.22
CA VAL A 475 -19.06 -5.31 24.36
C VAL A 475 -20.60 -5.31 24.39
N GLY A 476 -21.27 -6.41 24.02
CA GLY A 476 -22.73 -6.45 23.90
C GLY A 476 -23.27 -5.26 23.08
N ASP A 477 -24.42 -4.71 23.47
CA ASP A 477 -25.05 -3.52 22.85
C ASP A 477 -24.49 -2.16 23.34
N LYS A 478 -23.38 -2.14 24.10
CA LYS A 478 -22.84 -0.89 24.65
C LYS A 478 -21.89 -0.21 23.65
N ASP A 479 -21.77 1.12 23.73
CA ASP A 479 -20.80 1.87 22.91
C ASP A 479 -19.37 1.41 23.27
N PRO A 480 -18.58 0.89 22.30
CA PRO A 480 -17.22 0.40 22.55
C PRO A 480 -16.29 1.42 23.23
N ASN A 481 -16.54 2.73 23.03
CA ASN A 481 -15.77 3.79 23.67
C ASN A 481 -16.04 3.86 25.18
N GLN A 482 -17.29 3.65 25.61
CA GLN A 482 -17.64 3.66 27.04
C GLN A 482 -17.07 2.46 27.79
N VAL A 483 -17.02 1.31 27.12
CA VAL A 483 -16.44 0.08 27.71
C VAL A 483 -14.92 0.19 27.78
N MET A 484 -14.28 0.80 26.78
CA MET A 484 -12.85 1.11 26.80
C MET A 484 -12.49 2.09 27.92
N ASP A 485 -13.25 3.18 28.07
CA ASP A 485 -13.01 4.17 29.11
C ASP A 485 -13.17 3.55 30.51
N GLN A 486 -14.16 2.68 30.71
CA GLN A 486 -14.34 1.93 31.97
C GLN A 486 -13.20 0.92 32.23
N ALA A 487 -12.71 0.23 31.20
CA ALA A 487 -11.59 -0.71 31.35
C ALA A 487 -10.30 0.03 31.73
N MET A 488 -10.04 1.17 31.09
CA MET A 488 -8.90 2.05 31.38
C MET A 488 -8.98 2.68 32.77
N GLU A 489 -10.18 3.05 33.24
CA GLU A 489 -10.40 3.51 34.61
C GLU A 489 -10.14 2.40 35.64
N ASN A 490 -10.56 1.17 35.36
CA ASN A 490 -10.34 0.02 36.22
C ASN A 490 -8.86 -0.40 36.29
N GLU A 491 -8.11 -0.30 35.18
CA GLU A 491 -6.65 -0.50 35.20
C GLU A 491 -5.94 0.58 36.03
N ARG A 492 -6.30 1.85 35.85
CA ARG A 492 -5.75 2.95 36.67
C ARG A 492 -6.06 2.79 38.16
N ALA A 493 -7.20 2.18 38.49
CA ALA A 493 -7.55 1.86 39.88
C ALA A 493 -6.70 0.70 40.43
N LYS A 494 -6.41 -0.33 39.63
CA LYS A 494 -5.54 -1.46 40.02
C LYS A 494 -4.09 -1.04 40.23
N ASP A 495 -3.56 -0.16 39.39
CA ASP A 495 -2.18 0.35 39.57
C ASP A 495 -2.07 1.24 40.81
N LYS A 496 -3.08 2.07 41.09
CA LYS A 496 -3.15 2.83 42.34
C LYS A 496 -3.23 1.94 43.58
N LEU A 497 -3.88 0.78 43.51
CA LEU A 497 -3.94 -0.19 44.61
C LEU A 497 -2.59 -0.89 44.83
N LYS A 498 -1.85 -1.22 43.76
CA LYS A 498 -0.49 -1.77 43.87
C LYS A 498 0.51 -0.80 44.48
N ASP A 499 0.36 0.50 44.19
CA ASP A 499 1.20 1.55 44.79
C ASP A 499 0.88 1.79 46.27
N ILE A 500 -0.33 1.47 46.73
CA ILE A 500 -0.73 1.53 48.15
C ILE A 500 -0.24 0.31 48.93
N ASP A 501 -0.19 -0.88 48.31
CA ASP A 501 0.35 -2.10 48.95
C ASP A 501 1.90 -2.15 49.00
N MET A 502 2.59 -1.21 48.33
CA MET A 502 4.05 -1.06 48.34
C MET A 502 4.57 0.09 49.22
N ALA A 503 3.67 0.85 49.86
CA ALA A 503 3.99 1.92 50.81
C ALA A 503 3.64 1.48 52.24
#